data_AF-A0A2M8KUC8-F1
#
_entry.id   AF-A0A2M8KUC8-F1
#
_cell.length_a   1.000
_cell.length_b   1.000
_cell.length_c   1.000
_cell.angle_alpha   90.00
_cell.angle_beta   90.00
_cell.angle_gamma   90.00
#
_symmetry.space_group_name_H-M   'P 1'
#
loop_
_entity.id
_entity.type
_entity.pdbx_description
1 polymer ?
#
loop_
_entity_poly.entity_id
_entity_poly.type
_entity_poly.pdbx_seq_one_letter_code
_entity_poly.pdbx_strand_id
1 'polypeptide(L)'
;MPHRYEWYILPLVIILFIIHFHYYDFYTTNFRDIKNFIDPHAPEGLYRQIQRQNPYWELYEQSVNYQGSNNAIYLVFTDQRTPDYTTTYYTGKKTNISELVIMTNYFFYPRVVPTISFKQFKNITLQPHDLIIADINLNAYIPASQSGLIRLPASVKKQHVMVNKKFEDPYYLFVKGEL
;
A
#
# COMPACT_ATOMS: atom_id res chain seq x y z
N MET A 1 -7.99 47.58 -24.55
CA MET A 1 -7.28 47.35 -23.27
C MET A 1 -7.78 46.01 -22.74
N PRO A 2 -6.96 44.94 -22.74
CA PRO A 2 -7.40 43.65 -22.21
C PRO A 2 -7.76 43.85 -20.74
N HIS A 3 -8.96 43.43 -20.35
CA HIS A 3 -9.46 43.67 -19.01
C HIS A 3 -8.57 42.93 -18.00
N ARG A 4 -8.20 43.59 -16.90
CA ARG A 4 -7.28 43.07 -15.86
C ARG A 4 -7.63 41.67 -15.33
N TYR A 5 -8.86 41.20 -15.54
CA TYR A 5 -9.36 39.88 -15.16
C TYR A 5 -8.85 38.74 -16.06
N GLU A 6 -8.59 39.01 -17.35
CA GLU A 6 -8.11 37.99 -18.32
C GLU A 6 -6.76 37.40 -17.91
N TRP A 7 -5.90 38.22 -17.30
CA TRP A 7 -4.58 37.83 -16.80
C TRP A 7 -4.64 36.84 -15.64
N TYR A 8 -5.74 36.79 -14.88
CA TYR A 8 -5.93 35.85 -13.77
C TYR A 8 -6.80 34.65 -14.17
N ILE A 9 -7.72 34.84 -15.12
CA ILE A 9 -8.58 33.76 -15.61
C ILE A 9 -7.78 32.78 -16.46
N LEU A 10 -6.87 33.25 -17.33
CA LEU A 10 -6.13 32.36 -18.23
C LEU A 10 -5.24 31.36 -17.47
N PRO A 11 -4.42 31.75 -16.46
CA PRO A 11 -3.67 30.80 -15.65
C PRO A 11 -4.56 29.83 -14.89
N LEU A 12 -5.70 30.30 -14.36
CA LEU A 12 -6.67 29.45 -13.66
C LEU A 12 -7.28 28.40 -14.59
N VAL A 13 -7.67 28.79 -15.80
CA VAL A 13 -8.20 27.88 -16.82
C VAL A 13 -7.14 26.87 -17.25
N ILE A 14 -5.87 27.29 -17.40
CA ILE A 14 -4.77 26.38 -17.72
C ILE A 14 -4.52 25.39 -16.58
N ILE A 15 -4.52 25.83 -15.31
CA ILE A 15 -4.36 24.95 -14.15
C ILE A 15 -5.52 23.94 -14.10
N LEU A 16 -6.76 24.41 -14.24
CA LEU A 16 -7.94 23.53 -14.26
C LEU A 16 -7.88 22.56 -15.43
N PHE A 17 -7.45 23.00 -16.62
CA PHE A 17 -7.26 22.15 -17.78
C PHE A 17 -6.18 21.10 -17.55
N ILE A 18 -5.04 21.44 -16.95
CA ILE A 18 -3.98 20.49 -16.64
C ILE A 18 -4.44 19.48 -15.59
N ILE A 19 -5.16 19.91 -14.55
CA ILE A 19 -5.75 19.00 -13.55
C ILE A 19 -6.73 18.06 -14.25
N HIS A 20 -7.66 18.59 -15.04
CA HIS A 20 -8.63 17.77 -15.77
C HIS A 20 -7.94 16.81 -16.73
N PHE A 21 -6.96 17.27 -17.49
CA PHE A 21 -6.20 16.47 -18.44
C PHE A 21 -5.44 15.35 -17.76
N HIS A 22 -4.76 15.61 -16.63
CA HIS A 22 -4.06 14.57 -15.88
C HIS A 22 -5.01 13.54 -15.27
N TYR A 23 -6.12 13.98 -14.69
CA TYR A 23 -7.14 13.06 -14.20
C TYR A 23 -7.77 12.26 -15.33
N TYR A 24 -8.11 12.92 -16.44
CA TYR A 24 -8.74 12.28 -17.59
C TYR A 24 -7.82 11.27 -18.24
N ASP A 25 -6.55 11.60 -18.45
CA ASP A 25 -5.55 10.69 -19.06
C ASP A 25 -5.26 9.48 -18.16
N PHE A 26 -5.19 9.70 -16.84
CA PHE A 26 -5.09 8.62 -15.86
C PHE A 26 -6.30 7.68 -15.91
N TYR A 27 -7.52 8.23 -15.96
CA TYR A 27 -8.74 7.43 -16.06
C TYR A 27 -8.91 6.79 -17.44
N THR A 28 -8.58 7.43 -18.56
CA THR A 28 -8.77 6.81 -19.88
C THR A 28 -7.79 5.70 -20.17
N THR A 29 -6.56 5.80 -19.67
CA THR A 29 -5.50 4.83 -19.99
C THR A 29 -5.50 3.68 -18.99
N ASN A 30 -5.38 3.96 -17.69
CA ASN A 30 -5.30 2.91 -16.68
C ASN A 30 -6.65 2.23 -16.39
N PHE A 31 -7.77 2.97 -16.40
CA PHE A 31 -9.08 2.35 -16.15
C PHE A 31 -9.58 1.52 -17.32
N ARG A 32 -9.25 1.90 -18.57
CA ARG A 32 -9.56 1.09 -19.75
C ARG A 32 -8.87 -0.27 -19.68
N ASP A 33 -7.60 -0.28 -19.27
CA ASP A 33 -6.85 -1.52 -19.09
C ASP A 33 -7.44 -2.36 -17.96
N ILE A 34 -7.78 -1.75 -16.81
CA ILE A 34 -8.45 -2.44 -15.70
C ILE A 34 -9.80 -3.03 -16.14
N LYS A 35 -10.61 -2.30 -16.93
CA LYS A 35 -11.92 -2.76 -17.42
C LYS A 35 -11.83 -4.04 -18.25
N ASN A 36 -10.72 -4.25 -18.97
CA ASN A 36 -10.51 -5.49 -19.74
C ASN A 36 -10.34 -6.72 -18.85
N PHE A 37 -10.03 -6.55 -17.56
CA PHE A 37 -9.89 -7.62 -16.57
C PHE A 37 -11.11 -7.77 -15.65
N ILE A 38 -12.15 -6.95 -15.84
CA ILE A 38 -13.39 -7.02 -15.07
C ILE A 38 -14.39 -7.86 -15.85
N ASP A 39 -14.85 -8.94 -15.25
CA ASP A 39 -15.99 -9.72 -15.72
C ASP A 39 -17.27 -9.19 -15.05
N PRO A 40 -18.16 -8.50 -15.79
CA PRO A 40 -19.40 -7.98 -15.23
C PRO A 40 -20.38 -9.09 -14.79
N HIS A 41 -20.13 -10.34 -15.19
CA HIS A 41 -20.93 -11.51 -14.82
C HIS A 41 -20.31 -12.34 -13.69
N ALA A 42 -19.10 -12.00 -13.25
CA ALA A 42 -18.50 -12.72 -12.14
C ALA A 42 -19.34 -12.52 -10.86
N PRO A 43 -19.45 -13.57 -10.01
CA PRO A 43 -20.21 -13.49 -8.76
C PRO A 43 -19.62 -12.50 -7.76
N GLU A 44 -18.37 -12.07 -7.96
CA GLU A 44 -17.77 -11.02 -7.16
C GLU A 44 -18.12 -9.62 -7.67
N GLY A 45 -18.48 -8.70 -6.77
CA GLY A 45 -18.82 -7.34 -7.15
C GLY A 45 -17.68 -6.59 -7.84
N LEU A 46 -18.03 -5.69 -8.76
CA LEU A 46 -17.11 -4.84 -9.55
C LEU A 46 -15.99 -4.20 -8.72
N TYR A 47 -16.32 -3.69 -7.53
CA TYR A 47 -15.34 -3.08 -6.62
C TYR A 47 -14.23 -4.06 -6.22
N ARG A 48 -14.58 -5.32 -5.93
CA ARG A 48 -13.63 -6.38 -5.55
C ARG A 48 -12.70 -6.72 -6.71
N GLN A 49 -13.23 -6.76 -7.92
CA GLN A 49 -12.47 -7.02 -9.15
C GLN A 49 -11.44 -5.93 -9.43
N ILE A 50 -11.82 -4.66 -9.22
CA ILE A 50 -10.91 -3.52 -9.35
C ILE A 50 -9.83 -3.57 -8.28
N GLN A 51 -10.21 -3.80 -7.03
CA GLN A 51 -9.27 -3.86 -5.91
C GLN A 51 -8.28 -5.02 -6.05
N ARG A 52 -8.67 -6.15 -6.66
CA ARG A 52 -7.79 -7.28 -7.03
C ARG A 52 -6.65 -6.92 -7.99
N GLN A 53 -6.76 -5.80 -8.68
CA GLN A 53 -5.69 -5.27 -9.53
C GLN A 53 -4.71 -4.38 -8.74
N ASN A 54 -5.04 -4.02 -7.49
CA ASN A 54 -4.12 -3.27 -6.64
C ASN A 54 -2.95 -4.19 -6.21
N PRO A 55 -1.70 -3.73 -6.29
CA PRO A 55 -0.54 -4.54 -5.88
C PRO A 55 -0.53 -4.98 -4.41
N TYR A 56 -1.26 -4.26 -3.57
CA TYR A 56 -1.41 -4.54 -2.14
C TYR A 56 -2.71 -5.27 -1.82
N TRP A 57 -3.43 -5.81 -2.82
CA TRP A 57 -4.66 -6.56 -2.62
C TRP A 57 -4.51 -7.73 -1.65
N GLU A 58 -3.35 -8.40 -1.64
CA GLU A 58 -3.12 -9.47 -0.68
C GLU A 58 -3.16 -8.99 0.77
N LEU A 59 -2.81 -7.73 1.05
CA LEU A 59 -3.00 -7.15 2.38
C LEU A 59 -4.47 -7.10 2.77
N TYR A 60 -5.37 -6.86 1.82
CA TYR A 60 -6.81 -6.94 2.04
C TYR A 60 -7.30 -8.38 2.23
N GLU A 61 -6.84 -9.34 1.43
CA GLU A 61 -7.24 -10.75 1.62
C GLU A 61 -6.77 -11.27 2.98
N GLN A 62 -5.55 -10.91 3.39
CA GLN A 62 -5.08 -11.16 4.74
C GLN A 62 -5.93 -10.37 5.77
N SER A 63 -6.25 -9.10 5.53
CA SER A 63 -7.03 -8.32 6.49
C SER A 63 -8.41 -8.91 6.72
N VAL A 64 -9.10 -9.43 5.71
CA VAL A 64 -10.39 -10.12 5.87
C VAL A 64 -10.24 -11.41 6.67
N ASN A 65 -9.19 -12.20 6.42
CA ASN A 65 -8.92 -13.43 7.17
C ASN A 65 -8.56 -13.16 8.65
N TYR A 66 -7.96 -12.00 8.95
CA TYR A 66 -7.49 -11.64 10.29
C TYR A 66 -8.33 -10.56 10.99
N GLN A 67 -9.35 -9.99 10.34
CA GLN A 67 -10.26 -8.98 10.91
C GLN A 67 -11.07 -9.50 12.11
N GLY A 68 -11.17 -10.83 12.27
CA GLY A 68 -11.77 -11.49 13.42
C GLY A 68 -10.80 -11.99 14.48
N SER A 69 -9.48 -11.86 14.29
CA SER A 69 -8.51 -12.32 15.29
C SER A 69 -8.01 -11.16 16.16
N ASN A 70 -7.90 -11.39 17.46
CA ASN A 70 -7.29 -10.44 18.42
C ASN A 70 -5.76 -10.32 18.25
N ASN A 71 -5.19 -10.85 17.16
CA ASN A 71 -3.74 -10.96 17.01
C ASN A 71 -3.13 -9.61 16.64
N ALA A 72 -1.87 -9.45 17.01
CA ALA A 72 -1.12 -8.25 16.68
C ALA A 72 -0.72 -8.25 15.21
N ILE A 73 -0.69 -7.04 14.63
CA ILE A 73 -0.20 -6.81 13.28
C ILE A 73 0.96 -5.85 13.42
N TYR A 74 2.10 -6.22 12.85
CA TYR A 74 3.32 -5.44 12.89
C TYR A 74 3.74 -5.05 11.49
N LEU A 75 4.03 -3.76 11.31
CA LEU A 75 4.68 -3.27 10.12
C LEU A 75 6.16 -2.98 10.42
N VAL A 76 7.06 -3.78 9.85
CA VAL A 76 8.50 -3.77 10.15
C VAL A 76 9.27 -3.15 8.99
N PHE A 77 10.07 -2.12 9.30
CA PHE A 77 10.95 -1.47 8.31
C PHE A 77 12.43 -1.61 8.66
N THR A 78 13.26 -1.60 7.62
CA THR A 78 14.69 -1.34 7.80
C THR A 78 14.90 0.11 8.27
N ASP A 79 15.85 0.31 9.18
CA ASP A 79 16.23 1.64 9.67
C ASP A 79 16.84 2.55 8.60
N GLN A 80 17.18 2.00 7.41
CA GLN A 80 17.96 2.68 6.37
C GLN A 80 17.13 3.04 5.13
N ARG A 81 15.80 2.87 5.18
CA ARG A 81 14.96 3.11 4.00
C ARG A 81 14.78 4.60 3.71
N THR A 82 15.01 4.98 2.46
CA THR A 82 14.68 6.31 1.95
C THR A 82 13.15 6.46 1.88
N PRO A 83 12.57 7.59 2.31
CA PRO A 83 11.12 7.80 2.25
C PRO A 83 10.57 7.73 0.83
N ASP A 84 9.40 7.11 0.64
CA ASP A 84 8.71 7.11 -0.66
C ASP A 84 8.03 8.46 -0.92
N TYR A 85 7.40 9.02 0.11
CA TYR A 85 6.71 10.28 0.05
C TYR A 85 7.14 11.18 1.19
N THR A 86 7.17 12.48 0.91
CA THR A 86 7.26 13.51 1.93
C THR A 86 5.96 14.31 1.95
N THR A 87 5.31 14.41 3.09
CA THR A 87 4.08 15.20 3.25
C THR A 87 4.16 16.11 4.47
N THR A 88 3.54 17.28 4.38
CA THR A 88 3.29 18.20 5.50
C THR A 88 1.81 18.27 5.88
N TYR A 89 0.94 17.62 5.10
CA TYR A 89 -0.50 17.88 5.08
C TYR A 89 -1.23 17.56 6.41
N TYR A 90 -0.76 16.57 7.17
CA TYR A 90 -1.47 16.10 8.36
C TYR A 90 -0.97 16.67 9.69
N THR A 91 0.29 17.12 9.74
CA THR A 91 0.95 17.51 11.01
C THR A 91 1.55 18.92 10.96
N GLY A 92 1.53 19.57 9.79
CA GLY A 92 2.25 20.82 9.54
C GLY A 92 3.78 20.67 9.53
N LYS A 93 4.30 19.46 9.81
CA LYS A 93 5.72 19.12 9.82
C LYS A 93 6.03 18.17 8.67
N LYS A 94 7.22 18.32 8.09
CA LYS A 94 7.72 17.44 7.03
C LYS A 94 7.81 16.01 7.59
N THR A 95 6.89 15.16 7.16
CA THR A 95 6.76 13.78 7.63
C THR A 95 7.02 12.87 6.44
N ASN A 96 7.89 11.89 6.66
CA ASN A 96 8.27 10.90 5.67
C ASN A 96 7.33 9.69 5.82
N ILE A 97 6.62 9.32 4.76
CA ILE A 97 5.66 8.22 4.78
C ILE A 97 5.98 7.26 3.64
N SER A 98 6.06 5.97 3.95
CA SER A 98 6.20 4.92 2.94
C SER A 98 4.85 4.55 2.34
N GLU A 99 4.84 4.19 1.06
CA GLU A 99 3.63 3.71 0.38
C GLU A 99 3.00 2.53 1.12
N LEU A 100 3.84 1.61 1.59
CA LEU A 100 3.41 0.43 2.33
C LEU A 100 2.67 0.81 3.63
N VAL A 101 3.08 1.89 4.32
CA VAL A 101 2.37 2.39 5.51
C VAL A 101 0.99 2.91 5.14
N ILE A 102 0.89 3.66 4.05
CA ILE A 102 -0.38 4.23 3.57
C ILE A 102 -1.35 3.10 3.21
N MET A 103 -0.88 2.14 2.40
CA MET A 103 -1.70 1.03 1.92
C MET A 103 -2.10 0.10 3.06
N THR A 104 -1.19 -0.19 4.00
CA THR A 104 -1.51 -0.95 5.21
C THR A 104 -2.63 -0.23 5.99
N ASN A 105 -2.47 1.03 6.35
CA ASN A 105 -3.49 1.74 7.14
C ASN A 105 -4.83 1.88 6.39
N TYR A 106 -4.82 1.98 5.06
CA TYR A 106 -6.03 1.95 4.24
C TYR A 106 -6.78 0.61 4.38
N PHE A 107 -6.08 -0.52 4.26
CA PHE A 107 -6.71 -1.84 4.28
C PHE A 107 -7.05 -2.38 5.68
N PHE A 108 -6.37 -1.88 6.72
CA PHE A 108 -6.64 -2.28 8.11
C PHE A 108 -7.57 -1.30 8.86
N TYR A 109 -8.08 -0.25 8.21
CA TYR A 109 -9.02 0.70 8.82
C TYR A 109 -10.23 -0.02 9.48
N PRO A 110 -10.68 0.39 10.68
CA PRO A 110 -10.23 1.56 11.47
C PRO A 110 -8.98 1.32 12.34
N ARG A 111 -8.41 0.11 12.31
CA ARG A 111 -7.24 -0.24 13.11
C ARG A 111 -5.99 0.42 12.52
N VAL A 112 -5.30 1.22 13.32
CA VAL A 112 -3.97 1.73 12.97
C VAL A 112 -2.94 0.64 13.25
N VAL A 113 -2.14 0.29 12.23
CA VAL A 113 -1.08 -0.72 12.37
C VAL A 113 0.20 -0.02 12.82
N PRO A 114 0.80 -0.39 13.97
CA PRO A 114 2.02 0.22 14.44
C PRO A 114 3.18 -0.10 13.49
N THR A 115 3.94 0.95 13.16
CA THR A 115 5.19 0.84 12.42
C THR A 115 6.35 0.76 13.40
N ILE A 116 7.18 -0.27 13.26
CA ILE A 116 8.34 -0.53 14.13
C ILE A 116 9.60 -0.74 13.28
N SER A 117 10.75 -0.40 13.84
CA SER A 117 12.02 -0.72 13.20
C SER A 117 12.37 -2.19 13.34
N PHE A 118 13.21 -2.69 12.44
CA PHE A 118 13.77 -4.03 12.54
C PHE A 118 14.51 -4.28 13.87
N LYS A 119 15.17 -3.26 14.43
CA LYS A 119 15.80 -3.36 15.76
C LYS A 119 14.78 -3.53 16.88
N GLN A 120 13.67 -2.80 16.83
CA GLN A 120 12.59 -2.95 17.79
C GLN A 120 11.92 -4.31 17.66
N PHE A 121 11.67 -4.75 16.42
CA PHE A 121 11.07 -6.04 16.11
C PHE A 121 11.80 -7.22 16.75
N LYS A 122 13.15 -7.21 16.76
CA LYS A 122 13.96 -8.28 17.39
C LYS A 122 13.67 -8.50 18.88
N ASN A 123 13.14 -7.49 19.58
CA ASN A 123 12.87 -7.55 21.01
C ASN A 123 11.40 -7.82 21.31
N ILE A 124 10.55 -7.97 20.30
CA ILE A 124 9.11 -8.22 20.48
C ILE A 124 8.87 -9.71 20.63
N THR A 125 8.12 -10.07 21.67
CA THR A 125 7.58 -11.43 21.83
C THR A 125 6.31 -11.56 20.99
N LEU A 126 6.41 -12.28 19.88
CA LEU A 126 5.28 -12.57 18.99
C LEU A 126 4.41 -13.68 19.56
N GLN A 127 3.09 -13.51 19.45
CA GLN A 127 2.11 -14.54 19.75
C GLN A 127 1.83 -15.40 18.51
N PRO A 128 1.41 -16.67 18.69
CA PRO A 128 0.92 -17.47 17.57
C PRO A 128 -0.13 -16.70 16.77
N HIS A 129 -0.03 -16.79 15.45
CA HIS A 129 -0.87 -16.12 14.46
C HIS A 129 -0.78 -14.59 14.41
N ASP A 130 0.23 -13.97 15.02
CA ASP A 130 0.58 -12.58 14.74
C ASP A 130 1.01 -12.43 13.27
N LEU A 131 0.55 -11.36 12.63
CA LEU A 131 0.84 -11.04 11.24
C LEU A 131 1.95 -9.99 11.18
N ILE A 132 2.95 -10.25 10.34
CA ILE A 132 4.09 -9.35 10.15
C ILE A 132 4.17 -8.99 8.67
N ILE A 133 4.14 -7.69 8.41
CA ILE A 133 4.37 -7.09 7.09
C ILE A 133 5.74 -6.45 7.16
N ALA A 134 6.67 -6.85 6.30
CA ALA A 134 8.04 -6.35 6.33
C ALA A 134 8.52 -5.89 4.95
N ASP A 135 9.36 -4.87 4.91
CA ASP A 135 10.04 -4.42 3.67
C ASP A 135 11.27 -5.28 3.32
N ILE A 136 11.62 -6.23 4.19
CA ILE A 136 12.73 -7.18 4.02
C ILE A 136 12.28 -8.62 4.29
N ASN A 137 13.01 -9.56 3.71
CA ASN A 137 12.81 -10.97 4.01
C ASN A 137 13.39 -11.30 5.40
N LEU A 138 12.56 -11.31 6.43
CA LEU A 138 12.97 -11.57 7.82
C LEU A 138 13.68 -12.92 8.00
N ASN A 139 13.32 -13.95 7.22
CA ASN A 139 13.98 -15.26 7.27
C ASN A 139 15.45 -15.23 6.85
N ALA A 140 15.90 -14.21 6.12
CA ALA A 140 17.30 -14.02 5.77
C ALA A 140 18.14 -13.45 6.95
N TYR A 141 17.48 -12.82 7.93
CA TYR A 141 18.13 -12.14 9.04
C TYR A 141 17.86 -12.77 10.41
N ILE A 142 16.79 -13.56 10.51
CA ILE A 142 16.42 -14.32 11.70
C ILE A 142 16.18 -15.76 11.24
N PRO A 143 16.98 -16.74 11.70
CA PRO A 143 16.79 -18.13 11.34
C PRO A 143 15.37 -18.60 11.66
N ALA A 144 14.73 -19.29 10.73
CA ALA A 144 13.36 -19.80 10.90
C ALA A 144 13.20 -20.69 12.15
N SER A 145 14.27 -21.40 12.53
CA SER A 145 14.34 -22.22 13.75
C SER A 145 14.27 -21.43 15.06
N GLN A 146 14.54 -20.12 15.04
CA GLN A 146 14.50 -19.24 16.22
C GLN A 146 13.28 -18.33 16.24
N SER A 147 12.72 -18.00 15.08
CA SER A 147 11.61 -17.04 14.97
C SER A 147 10.23 -17.71 14.92
N GLY A 148 10.15 -18.96 14.44
CA GLY A 148 8.88 -19.60 14.12
C GLY A 148 8.04 -18.78 13.12
N LEU A 149 8.69 -17.95 12.30
CA LEU A 149 8.04 -17.15 11.27
C LEU A 149 7.85 -18.00 10.02
N ILE A 150 6.60 -18.13 9.59
CA ILE A 150 6.23 -18.77 8.34
C ILE A 150 6.00 -17.67 7.31
N ARG A 151 6.80 -17.66 6.24
CA ARG A 151 6.61 -16.72 5.13
C ARG A 151 5.38 -17.14 4.33
N LEU A 152 4.45 -16.22 4.16
CA LEU A 152 3.30 -16.44 3.29
C LEU A 152 3.72 -16.24 1.82
N PRO A 153 3.16 -17.02 0.89
CA PRO A 153 3.43 -16.82 -0.54
C PRO A 153 3.00 -15.40 -0.92
N ALA A 154 3.91 -14.63 -1.50
CA ALA A 154 3.56 -13.37 -2.12
C ALA A 154 2.80 -13.68 -3.41
N SER A 155 1.66 -13.03 -3.58
CA SER A 155 0.91 -13.03 -4.83
C SER A 155 1.83 -12.53 -5.93
N VAL A 156 1.86 -13.23 -7.07
CA VAL A 156 2.66 -12.81 -8.22
C VAL A 156 2.35 -11.35 -8.53
N LYS A 157 3.35 -10.46 -8.47
CA LYS A 157 3.19 -9.01 -8.71
C LYS A 157 2.47 -8.82 -10.04
N LYS A 158 1.19 -8.46 -9.99
CA LYS A 158 0.41 -8.13 -11.18
C LYS A 158 0.82 -6.73 -11.60
N GLN A 159 1.69 -6.64 -12.61
CA GLN A 159 2.27 -5.39 -13.12
C GLN A 159 1.26 -4.46 -13.81
N HIS A 160 -0.05 -4.64 -13.61
CA HIS A 160 -1.05 -4.12 -14.53
C HIS A 160 -1.45 -2.67 -14.28
N VAL A 161 -1.11 -2.08 -13.12
CA VAL A 161 -1.46 -0.68 -12.80
C VAL A 161 -0.28 0.05 -12.14
N MET A 162 0.70 0.44 -12.95
CA MET A 162 1.76 1.34 -12.50
C MET A 162 1.22 2.77 -12.40
N VAL A 163 0.77 3.20 -11.21
CA VAL A 163 0.31 4.59 -11.00
C VAL A 163 1.47 5.60 -11.16
N ASN A 164 2.72 5.19 -10.90
CA ASN A 164 3.89 6.10 -10.86
C ASN A 164 5.12 5.64 -11.68
N LYS A 165 5.02 4.65 -12.58
CA LYS A 165 6.15 4.06 -13.35
C LYS A 165 7.36 3.58 -12.52
N LYS A 166 7.29 3.61 -11.19
CA LYS A 166 8.29 3.06 -10.26
C LYS A 166 7.92 1.60 -10.00
N PHE A 167 8.92 0.72 -9.96
CA PHE A 167 8.71 -0.64 -9.45
C PHE A 167 8.23 -0.55 -8.00
N GLU A 168 7.21 -1.34 -7.68
CA GLU A 168 6.74 -1.49 -6.31
C GLU A 168 7.86 -2.00 -5.43
N ASP A 169 8.03 -1.34 -4.29
CA ASP A 169 8.96 -1.83 -3.29
C ASP A 169 8.49 -3.22 -2.81
N PRO A 170 9.38 -4.23 -2.80
CA PRO A 170 9.02 -5.55 -2.33
C PRO A 170 8.59 -5.48 -0.87
N TYR A 171 7.51 -6.16 -0.53
CA TYR A 171 7.15 -6.47 0.84
C TYR A 171 7.04 -7.99 1.00
N TYR A 172 7.11 -8.41 2.24
CA TYR A 172 7.11 -9.80 2.65
C TYR A 172 6.08 -9.96 3.76
N LEU A 173 5.24 -10.97 3.61
CA LEU A 173 4.24 -11.34 4.59
C LEU A 173 4.73 -12.55 5.38
N PHE A 174 4.60 -12.47 6.70
CA PHE A 174 4.91 -13.56 7.61
C PHE A 174 3.78 -13.71 8.62
N VAL A 175 3.59 -14.94 9.09
CA VAL A 175 2.77 -15.24 10.26
C VAL A 175 3.63 -15.94 11.30
N LYS A 176 3.44 -15.64 12.58
CA LYS A 176 4.02 -16.47 13.65
C LYS A 176 3.26 -17.79 13.70
N GLY A 177 3.94 -18.89 13.40
CA GLY A 177 3.38 -20.23 13.50
C GLY A 177 3.97 -21.02 14.66
N GLU A 178 3.22 -22.01 15.11
CA GLU A 178 3.75 -23.31 15.53
C GLU A 178 3.31 -24.30 14.44
N LEU A 179 4.18 -25.21 14.03
CA LEU A 179 3.79 -26.36 13.22
C LEU A 179 3.18 -27.42 14.14
#